data_AF-A0A969MR81-F1
#
_entry.id   AF-A0A969MR81-F1
#
_cell.length_a   1.000
_cell.length_b   1.000
_cell.length_c   1.000
_cell.angle_alpha   90.00
_cell.angle_beta   90.00
_cell.angle_gamma   90.00
#
_symmetry.space_group_name_H-M   'P 1'
#
loop_
_entity.id
_entity.type
_entity.pdbx_description
1 polymer ?
#
loop_
_entity_poly.entity_id
_entity_poly.type
_entity_poly.pdbx_seq_one_letter_code
_entity_poly.pdbx_strand_id
1 'polypeptide(L)' 'MSPPQFNVRIPSSLDKQVKLFAKANNVSKNKVMIDALNHYLGCMEKISLNQQLAEIKEKIKNFSYQICG' A
#
# COMPACT_ATOMS: atom_id res chain seq x y z
N MET A 1 -15.75 16.61 -3.66
CA MET A 1 -16.38 15.29 -3.51
C MET A 1 -16.14 14.80 -2.10
N SER A 2 -17.15 14.29 -1.40
CA SER A 2 -16.94 13.65 -0.09
C SER A 2 -16.16 12.34 -0.27
N PRO A 3 -15.34 11.93 0.71
CA PRO A 3 -14.66 10.64 0.66
C PRO A 3 -15.68 9.49 0.56
N PRO A 4 -15.41 8.46 -0.25
CA PRO A 4 -16.28 7.28 -0.32
C PRO A 4 -16.34 6.61 1.06
N GLN A 5 -17.56 6.31 1.50
CA GLN A 5 -17.82 5.60 2.75
C GLN A 5 -18.20 4.15 2.45
N PHE A 6 -17.77 3.22 3.29
CA PHE A 6 -18.13 1.81 3.17
C PHE A 6 -18.44 1.22 4.54
N ASN A 7 -19.31 0.22 4.57
CA ASN A 7 -19.64 -0.55 5.75
C ASN A 7 -19.28 -2.01 5.51
N VAL A 8 -18.63 -2.64 6.47
CA VAL A 8 -18.20 -4.04 6.41
C VAL A 8 -18.66 -4.77 7.66
N ARG A 9 -19.21 -5.98 7.46
CA ARG A 9 -19.45 -6.92 8.56
C ARG A 9 -18.22 -7.79 8.73
N ILE A 10 -17.67 -7.78 9.94
CA ILE A 10 -16.55 -8.64 10.33
C ILE A 10 -16.92 -9.44 11.59
N PRO A 11 -16.34 -10.63 11.78
CA PRO A 11 -16.52 -11.39 13.01
C PRO A 11 -16.15 -10.57 14.25
N SER A 12 -16.87 -10.76 15.35
CA SER A 12 -16.64 -10.03 16.61
C SER A 12 -15.25 -10.29 17.20
N SER A 13 -14.70 -11.49 16.98
CA SER A 13 -13.32 -11.83 17.33
C SER A 13 -12.31 -10.97 16.57
N LEU A 14 -12.54 -10.74 15.27
CA LEU A 14 -11.67 -9.93 14.43
C LEU A 14 -11.77 -8.43 14.80
N ASP A 15 -12.98 -7.90 15.05
CA ASP A 15 -13.13 -6.50 15.48
C ASP A 15 -12.38 -6.22 16.79
N LYS A 16 -12.37 -7.17 17.73
CA LYS A 16 -11.56 -7.08 18.97
C LYS A 16 -10.06 -7.00 18.65
N GLN A 17 -9.56 -7.87 17.79
CA GLN A 17 -8.14 -7.87 17.40
C GLN A 17 -7.74 -6.56 16.70
N VAL A 18 -8.56 -6.07 15.77
CA VAL A 18 -8.33 -4.80 15.07
C VAL A 18 -8.30 -3.63 16.05
N LYS A 19 -9.21 -3.60 17.05
CA LYS A 19 -9.20 -2.56 18.09
C LYS A 19 -7.95 -2.61 18.97
N LEU A 20 -7.49 -3.81 19.34
CA LEU A 20 -6.27 -3.98 20.12
C LEU A 20 -5.04 -3.51 19.33
N PHE A 21 -4.94 -3.90 18.05
CA PHE A 21 -3.88 -3.47 17.16
C PHE A 21 -3.88 -1.95 16.98
N ALA A 22 -5.06 -1.35 16.75
CA ALA A 22 -5.22 0.09 16.62
C ALA A 22 -4.73 0.84 17.88
N LYS A 23 -5.10 0.34 19.07
CA LYS A 23 -4.67 0.89 20.35
C LYS A 23 -3.16 0.76 20.55
N ALA A 24 -2.57 -0.39 20.23
CA ALA A 24 -1.13 -0.63 20.39
C ALA A 24 -0.28 0.27 19.48
N ASN A 25 -0.77 0.60 18.29
CA ASN A 25 -0.05 1.43 17.32
C ASN A 25 -0.47 2.91 17.35
N ASN A 26 -1.33 3.32 18.30
CA ASN A 26 -1.86 4.68 18.41
C ASN A 26 -2.47 5.22 17.10
N VAL A 27 -3.24 4.36 16.42
CA VAL A 27 -3.96 4.69 15.17
C VAL A 27 -5.45 4.40 15.32
N SER A 28 -6.26 4.98 14.44
CA SER A 28 -7.70 4.72 14.45
C SER A 28 -8.03 3.36 13.84
N LYS A 29 -9.15 2.76 14.29
CA LYS A 29 -9.68 1.53 13.69
C LYS A 29 -9.86 1.66 12.17
N ASN A 30 -10.36 2.82 11.72
CA ASN A 30 -10.57 3.09 10.30
C ASN A 30 -9.26 3.09 9.53
N LYS A 31 -8.19 3.67 10.09
CA LYS A 31 -6.86 3.64 9.46
C LYS A 31 -6.35 2.21 9.29
N VAL A 32 -6.47 1.38 10.32
CA VAL A 32 -6.09 -0.05 10.23
C VAL A 32 -6.87 -0.78 9.13
N MET A 33 -8.17 -0.54 9.01
CA MET A 33 -9.00 -1.17 7.98
C MET A 33 -8.63 -0.69 6.57
N ILE A 34 -8.39 0.61 6.39
CA ILE A 34 -7.97 1.18 5.10
C ILE A 34 -6.59 0.63 4.71
N ASP A 35 -5.63 0.59 5.63
CA ASP A 35 -4.29 0.08 5.37
C ASP A 35 -4.32 -1.43 5.04
N ALA A 36 -5.16 -2.21 5.74
CA ALA A 36 -5.37 -3.63 5.43
C ALA A 36 -5.96 -3.85 4.03
N LEU A 37 -6.93 -3.02 3.62
CA LEU A 37 -7.52 -3.06 2.29
C LEU A 37 -6.50 -2.65 1.22
N ASN A 38 -5.75 -1.58 1.46
CA ASN A 38 -4.68 -1.14 0.55
C ASN A 38 -3.63 -2.22 0.37
N HIS A 39 -3.26 -2.91 1.45
CA HIS A 39 -2.34 -4.04 1.41
C HIS A 39 -2.93 -5.21 0.61
N TYR A 40 -4.17 -5.61 0.88
CA TYR A 40 -4.86 -6.69 0.16
C TYR A 40 -5.00 -6.43 -1.34
N LEU A 41 -5.30 -5.19 -1.73
CA LEU A 41 -5.45 -4.78 -3.13
C LEU A 41 -4.11 -4.52 -3.83
N GLY A 42 -2.98 -4.61 -3.13
CA GLY A 42 -1.66 -4.26 -3.67
C GLY A 42 -1.51 -2.75 -3.96
N CYS A 43 -2.34 -1.91 -3.35
CA CYS A 43 -2.27 -0.45 -3.49
C CYS A 43 -1.14 0.18 -2.65
N MET A 44 -0.51 -0.56 -1.74
CA MET A 44 0.60 -0.06 -0.90
C MET A 44 1.88 0.21 -1.70
N GLU A 45 2.05 -0.38 -2.88
CA GLU A 45 3.25 -0.19 -3.72
C GLU A 45 2.88 0.05 -5.19
N LYS A 46 2.31 1.22 -5.48
CA LYS A 46 2.64 1.85 -6.76
C LYS A 46 3.71 2.88 -6.48
N ILE A 47 4.96 2.44 -6.58
CA ILE A 47 6.07 3.30 -7.02
C ILE A 47 5.47 4.23 -8.08
N SER A 48 5.59 5.56 -7.91
CA SER A 48 4.96 6.47 -8.87
C SER A 48 5.41 6.09 -10.28
N LEU A 49 4.55 6.24 -11.29
CA LEU A 49 4.92 5.90 -12.67
C LEU A 49 6.27 6.51 -13.07
N ASN A 50 6.56 7.70 -12.53
CA ASN A 50 7.82 8.41 -12.68
C ASN A 50 9.02 7.66 -12.08
N GLN A 51 8.88 7.11 -10.87
CA GLN A 51 9.93 6.29 -10.25
C GLN A 51 10.12 4.96 -10.98
N GLN A 52 9.04 4.32 -11.46
CA GLN A 52 9.15 3.11 -12.29
C GLN A 52 9.90 3.40 -13.60
N LEU A 53 9.59 4.52 -14.25
CA LEU A 53 10.30 5.01 -15.43
C LEU A 53 11.77 5.33 -15.14
N ALA A 54 12.09 5.90 -13.97
CA ALA A 54 13.47 6.16 -13.57
C ALA A 54 14.29 4.87 -13.44
N GLU A 55 13.76 3.85 -12.75
CA GLU A 55 14.43 2.55 -12.64
C GLU A 55 14.64 1.87 -14.00
N ILE A 56 13.62 1.94 -14.87
CA ILE A 56 13.72 1.37 -16.22
C ILE A 56 14.80 2.10 -17.03
N LYS A 57 14.84 3.44 -16.97
CA LYS A 57 15.88 4.25 -17.64
C LYS A 57 17.28 3.90 -17.16
N GLU A 58 17.47 3.70 -15.86
CA GLU A 58 18.76 3.27 -15.31
C GLU A 58 19.17 1.88 -15.79
N LYS A 59 18.24 0.91 -15.77
CA LYS A 59 18.51 -0.45 -16.27
C LYS A 59 18.90 -0.44 -17.75
N ILE A 60 18.18 0.33 -18.58
CA ILE A 60 18.49 0.48 -20.01
C ILE A 60 19.87 1.12 -20.19
N LYS A 61 20.19 2.18 -19.45
CA LYS A 61 21.51 2.83 -19.51
C LYS A 61 22.63 1.85 -19.18
N ASN A 62 22.49 1.06 -18.13
CA ASN A 62 23.48 0.07 -17.73
C ASN A 62 23.63 -1.04 -18.77
N PHE A 63 22.52 -1.50 -19.36
CA PHE A 63 22.55 -2.52 -20.40
C PHE A 63 23.21 -2.02 -21.69
N SER A 64 22.89 -0.80 -22.12
CA SER A 64 23.53 -0.17 -23.29
C SER A 64 25.04 0.06 -23.08
N TYR A 65 25.47 0.35 -21.85
CA TYR A 65 26.89 0.50 -21.53
C TYR A 65 27.66 -0.83 -21.60
N GLN A 66 27.02 -1.96 -21.26
CA GLN A 66 27.63 -3.28 -21.37
C GLN A 66 27.73 -3.82 -22.81
N ILE A 67 26.82 -3.40 -23.70
CA ILE A 67 26.80 -3.90 -25.09
C ILE A 67 27.76 -3.10 -25.99
N CYS A 68 28.00 -1.82 -25.70
CA CYS A 68 28.83 -0.95 -26.52
C CYS A 68 30.21 -0.63 -25.90
N GLY A 69 30.56 -1.27 -24.79
CA GLY A 69 31.83 -1.12 -24.07
C GLY A 69 32.85 -2.19 -24.44
#